data_AF-A0A3N5JUE9-F1
#
_entry.id   AF-A0A3N5JUE9-F1
#
_cell.length_a   1.000
_cell.length_b   1.000
_cell.length_c   1.000
_cell.angle_alpha   90.00
_cell.angle_beta   90.00
_cell.angle_gamma   90.00
#
_symmetry.space_group_name_H-M   'P 1'
#
loop_
_entity.id
_entity.type
_entity.pdbx_description
1 polymer ?
#
loop_
_entity_poly.entity_id
_entity_poly.type
_entity_poly.pdbx_seq_one_letter_code
_entity_poly.pdbx_strand_id
1 'polypeptide(L)'
;MSGPRPERRAGRPHWLLELVADGQFDVRAGGSPWRTLRPGEGVLVMTHDNVEVAYEKLKGVEGVQLVEEPRVTEFPRGDGGVFRVEGFRFLDPNGFFVDLNQTVE
;
A
#
# COMPACT_ATOMS: atom_id res chain seq x y z
N MET A 1 -17.48 23.53 -21.83
CA MET A 1 -18.30 23.28 -20.64
C MET A 1 -17.63 22.16 -19.86
N SER A 2 -17.02 22.46 -18.71
CA SER A 2 -16.39 21.46 -17.85
C SER A 2 -17.48 20.80 -17.00
N GLY A 3 -17.57 19.46 -17.06
CA GLY A 3 -18.46 18.68 -16.19
C GLY A 3 -18.14 18.90 -14.70
N PRO A 4 -19.06 18.51 -13.79
CA PRO A 4 -18.87 18.73 -12.38
C PRO A 4 -17.63 17.98 -11.87
N ARG A 5 -16.80 18.67 -11.07
CA ARG A 5 -15.73 18.03 -10.28
C ARG A 5 -16.39 17.12 -9.25
N PRO A 6 -16.01 15.83 -9.13
CA PRO A 6 -16.54 14.98 -8.08
C PRO A 6 -16.14 15.52 -6.71
N GLU A 7 -17.13 15.67 -5.84
CA GLU A 7 -16.97 16.18 -4.48
C GLU A 7 -15.98 15.33 -3.68
N ARG A 8 -15.08 15.99 -2.95
CA ARG A 8 -14.18 15.34 -1.99
C ARG A 8 -15.01 14.78 -0.84
N ARG A 9 -15.36 13.49 -0.91
CA ARG A 9 -15.95 12.77 0.21
C ARG A 9 -14.89 12.59 1.29
N ALA A 10 -14.96 13.42 2.33
CA ALA A 10 -14.17 13.27 3.54
C ALA A 10 -14.49 11.92 4.22
N GLY A 11 -13.45 11.17 4.60
CA GLY A 11 -13.57 10.06 5.55
C GLY A 11 -13.52 8.62 5.01
N ARG A 12 -12.54 8.27 4.15
CA ARG A 12 -12.25 6.86 3.84
C ARG A 12 -10.75 6.56 3.86
N PRO A 13 -10.18 5.97 4.92
CA PRO A 13 -8.84 5.39 4.86
C PRO A 13 -8.97 3.88 4.64
N HIS A 14 -8.96 3.43 3.38
CA HIS A 14 -8.90 2.01 3.06
C HIS A 14 -8.25 1.89 1.69
N TRP A 15 -7.21 1.07 1.58
CA TRP A 15 -6.57 0.74 0.31
C TRP A 15 -7.65 0.35 -0.70
N LEU A 16 -7.73 1.10 -1.79
CA LEU A 16 -8.60 0.78 -2.91
C LEU A 16 -7.67 0.54 -4.09
N LEU A 17 -7.64 -0.69 -4.59
CA LEU A 17 -7.35 -0.92 -6.01
C LEU A 17 -8.53 -0.30 -6.75
N GLU A 18 -8.40 0.99 -7.07
CA GLU A 18 -9.43 1.70 -7.82
C GLU A 18 -9.08 1.54 -9.31
N LEU A 19 -9.94 0.83 -10.05
CA LEU A 19 -9.89 0.88 -11.50
C LEU A 19 -10.22 2.31 -11.93
N VAL A 20 -9.23 3.03 -12.43
CA VAL A 20 -9.43 4.35 -12.99
C VAL A 20 -9.97 4.20 -14.41
N ALA A 21 -10.68 5.22 -14.91
CA ALA A 21 -10.98 5.31 -16.34
C ALA A 21 -9.66 5.13 -17.13
N ASP A 22 -9.72 4.37 -18.22
CA ASP A 22 -8.59 3.94 -19.07
C ASP A 22 -7.87 2.65 -18.63
N GLY A 23 -8.39 1.92 -17.63
CA GLY A 23 -7.91 0.57 -17.28
C GLY A 23 -6.65 0.54 -16.42
N GLN A 24 -6.26 1.68 -15.84
CA GLN A 24 -5.14 1.80 -14.89
C GLN A 24 -5.62 1.55 -13.46
N PHE A 25 -4.70 1.10 -12.59
CA PHE A 25 -4.97 0.95 -11.17
C PHE A 25 -4.20 2.00 -10.38
N ASP A 26 -4.94 2.81 -9.63
CA ASP A 26 -4.36 3.67 -8.62
C ASP A 26 -4.19 2.86 -7.33
N VAL A 27 -2.96 2.69 -6.86
CA VAL A 27 -2.69 2.16 -5.52
C VAL A 27 -2.52 3.33 -4.57
N ARG A 28 -3.56 3.62 -3.78
CA ARG A 28 -3.51 4.67 -2.76
C ARG A 28 -3.11 4.10 -1.41
N ALA A 29 -1.91 4.47 -0.99
CA ALA A 29 -1.41 4.29 0.35
C ALA A 29 -1.38 5.63 1.08
N GLY A 30 -2.00 5.73 2.25
CA GLY A 30 -1.96 6.95 3.05
C GLY A 30 -0.53 7.47 3.23
N GLY A 31 -0.20 8.59 2.57
CA GLY A 31 1.01 9.38 2.82
C GLY A 31 2.29 9.04 2.02
N SER A 32 2.31 8.03 1.15
CA SER A 32 3.53 7.64 0.38
C SER A 32 3.51 8.21 -1.06
N PRO A 33 4.64 8.61 -1.66
CA PRO A 33 4.67 9.13 -3.02
C PRO A 33 4.12 8.11 -4.02
N TRP A 34 3.20 8.59 -4.85
CA TRP A 34 2.40 7.86 -5.81
C TRP A 34 3.22 6.95 -6.72
N ARG A 35 2.88 5.65 -6.79
CA ARG A 35 3.22 4.80 -7.94
C ARG A 35 1.92 4.37 -8.62
N THR A 36 1.69 4.92 -9.81
CA THR A 36 0.61 4.46 -10.70
C THR A 36 1.02 3.12 -11.31
N LEU A 37 0.16 2.11 -11.21
CA LEU A 37 0.37 0.84 -11.88
C LEU A 37 -0.27 0.85 -13.26
N ARG A 38 0.45 0.34 -14.24
CA ARG A 38 -0.01 0.16 -15.62
C ARG A 38 -0.61 -1.24 -15.80
N PRO A 39 -1.50 -1.43 -16.79
CA PRO A 39 -1.93 -2.77 -17.19
C PRO A 39 -0.71 -3.69 -17.41
N GLY A 40 -0.71 -4.85 -16.76
CA GLY A 40 0.39 -5.81 -16.79
C GLY A 40 1.38 -5.70 -15.62
N GLU A 41 1.33 -4.64 -14.82
CA GLU A 41 2.09 -4.53 -13.58
C GLU A 41 1.31 -5.11 -12.39
N GLY A 42 2.02 -5.76 -11.47
CA GLY A 42 1.43 -6.42 -10.30
C GLY A 42 2.03 -5.94 -8.99
N VAL A 43 1.25 -6.10 -7.91
CA VAL A 43 1.71 -5.95 -6.53
C VAL A 43 1.72 -7.31 -5.87
N LEU A 44 2.82 -7.65 -5.21
CA LEU A 44 2.87 -8.81 -4.34
C LEU A 44 2.55 -8.36 -2.92
N VAL A 45 1.40 -8.79 -2.40
CA VAL A 45 1.02 -8.55 -1.00
C VAL A 45 1.33 -9.81 -0.20
N MET A 46 2.14 -9.67 0.86
CA MET A 46 2.56 -10.79 1.70
C MET A 46 2.35 -10.47 3.18
N THR A 47 2.16 -11.52 3.96
CA THR A 47 2.14 -11.45 5.43
C THR A 47 3.49 -11.86 5.99
N HIS A 48 3.92 -11.21 7.07
CA HIS A 48 5.11 -11.57 7.82
C HIS A 48 4.83 -11.51 9.32
N ASP A 49 5.50 -12.35 10.11
CA ASP A 49 5.29 -12.44 11.56
C ASP A 49 5.90 -11.27 12.33
N ASN A 50 6.91 -10.62 11.74
CA ASN A 50 7.60 -9.46 12.31
C ASN A 50 8.09 -8.52 11.19
N VAL A 51 7.33 -7.48 10.88
CA VAL A 51 7.68 -6.55 9.78
C VAL A 51 8.88 -5.67 10.09
N GLU A 52 9.07 -5.26 11.35
CA GLU A 52 10.24 -4.46 11.75
C GLU A 52 11.56 -5.20 11.50
N VAL A 53 11.64 -6.48 11.90
CA VAL A 53 12.82 -7.31 11.66
C VAL A 53 13.05 -7.54 10.16
N ALA A 54 11.99 -7.69 9.37
CA ALA A 54 12.11 -7.81 7.93
C ALA A 54 12.66 -6.51 7.30
N TYR A 55 12.14 -5.35 7.73
CA TYR A 55 12.60 -4.05 7.28
C TYR A 55 14.10 -3.84 7.55
N GLU A 56 14.57 -4.13 8.77
CA GLU A 56 15.99 -4.01 9.11
C GLU A 56 16.88 -4.94 8.28
N LYS A 57 16.44 -6.18 8.03
CA LYS A 57 17.20 -7.12 7.17
C LYS A 57 17.28 -6.63 5.73
N LEU A 58 16.19 -6.06 5.21
CA LEU A 58 16.11 -5.62 3.80
C LEU A 58 16.97 -4.39 3.52
N LYS A 59 17.32 -3.57 4.52
CA LYS A 59 18.28 -2.45 4.35
C LYS A 59 19.64 -2.91 3.80
N GLY A 60 20.03 -4.15 4.07
CA GLY A 60 21.30 -4.72 3.64
C GLY A 60 21.24 -5.56 2.35
N VAL A 61 20.07 -5.71 1.73
CA VAL A 61 19.91 -6.55 0.55
C VAL A 61 20.16 -5.73 -0.72
N GLU A 62 21.14 -6.15 -1.52
CA GLU A 62 21.46 -5.49 -2.78
C GLU A 62 20.26 -5.51 -3.74
N GLY A 63 20.00 -4.35 -4.38
CA GLY A 63 18.90 -4.18 -5.33
C GLY A 63 17.54 -3.94 -4.71
N VAL A 64 17.36 -4.14 -3.40
CA VAL A 64 16.11 -3.78 -2.72
C VAL A 64 16.04 -2.26 -2.53
N GLN A 65 14.88 -1.68 -2.87
CA GLN A 65 14.61 -0.25 -2.64
C GLN A 65 13.47 -0.10 -1.63
N LEU A 66 13.79 0.30 -0.41
CA LEU A 66 12.80 0.60 0.62
C LEU A 66 12.05 1.90 0.24
N VAL A 67 10.72 1.81 0.10
CA VAL A 67 9.87 2.93 -0.31
C VAL A 67 9.39 3.71 0.89
N GLU A 68 9.09 3.01 1.99
CA GLU A 68 8.66 3.61 3.26
C GLU A 68 9.08 2.74 4.44
N GLU A 69 9.11 3.35 5.62
CA GLU A 69 9.31 2.64 6.88
C GLU A 69 8.01 1.94 7.34
N PRO A 70 8.10 0.93 8.22
CA PRO A 70 6.95 0.30 8.83
C PRO A 70 6.04 1.32 9.51
N ARG A 71 4.74 1.21 9.26
CA ARG A 71 3.72 2.01 9.94
C ARG A 71 2.47 1.20 10.22
N VAL A 72 1.86 1.46 11.37
CA VAL A 72 0.54 0.94 11.71
C VAL A 72 -0.53 1.75 10.98
N THR A 73 -1.40 1.04 10.25
CA THR A 73 -2.58 1.60 9.59
C THR A 73 -3.83 0.93 10.13
N GLU A 74 -4.86 1.74 10.40
CA GLU A 74 -6.15 1.29 10.92
C GLU A 74 -7.19 1.15 9.79
N PHE A 75 -7.92 0.04 9.79
CA PHE A 75 -9.02 -0.26 8.86
C PHE A 75 -10.32 -0.46 9.62
N PRO A 76 -11.42 0.17 9.18
CA PRO A 76 -12.72 -0.10 9.78
C PRO A 76 -13.18 -1.52 9.46
N ARG A 77 -13.73 -2.21 10.45
CA ARG A 77 -14.44 -3.48 10.31
C ARG A 77 -15.94 -3.24 10.15
N GLY A 78 -16.64 -4.19 9.53
CA GLY A 78 -18.09 -4.10 9.29
C GLY A 78 -18.95 -4.08 10.56
N ASP A 79 -18.39 -4.49 11.69
CA ASP A 79 -19.03 -4.47 13.02
C ASP A 79 -18.79 -3.15 13.80
N GLY A 80 -18.15 -2.15 13.18
CA GLY A 80 -17.78 -0.90 13.82
C GLY A 80 -16.45 -0.96 14.60
N GLY A 81 -15.77 -2.11 14.59
CA GLY A 81 -14.43 -2.25 15.14
C GLY A 81 -13.33 -1.73 14.21
N VAL A 82 -12.08 -1.87 14.65
CA VAL A 82 -10.88 -1.51 13.89
C VAL A 82 -9.98 -2.74 13.76
N PHE A 83 -9.38 -2.91 12.59
CA PHE A 83 -8.32 -3.86 12.30
C PHE A 83 -7.02 -3.07 12.06
N ARG A 84 -5.93 -3.47 12.72
CA ARG A 84 -4.64 -2.80 12.57
C ARG A 84 -3.66 -3.67 11.79
N VAL A 85 -2.98 -3.05 10.84
CA VAL A 85 -1.89 -3.68 10.08
C VAL A 85 -0.67 -2.81 10.19
N GLU A 86 0.42 -3.39 10.65
CA GLU A 86 1.73 -2.80 10.48
C GLU A 86 2.33 -3.29 9.16
N GLY A 87 2.85 -2.39 8.34
CA GLY A 87 3.46 -2.80 7.09
C GLY A 87 4.34 -1.74 6.47
N PHE A 88 5.14 -2.15 5.50
CA PHE A 88 5.99 -1.29 4.68
C PHE A 88 6.07 -1.81 3.26
N ARG A 89 6.61 -0.98 2.36
CA ARG A 89 6.72 -1.31 0.94
C ARG A 89 8.14 -1.18 0.44
N PHE A 90 8.47 -2.01 -0.53
CA PHE A 90 9.76 -1.99 -1.19
C PHE A 90 9.65 -2.47 -2.64
N LEU A 91 10.68 -2.18 -3.43
CA LEU A 91 10.92 -2.84 -4.70
C LEU A 91 11.93 -3.95 -4.50
N ASP A 92 11.61 -5.13 -5.02
CA ASP A 92 12.58 -6.22 -5.08
C ASP A 92 13.68 -5.90 -6.12
N PRO A 93 14.77 -6.69 -6.17
CA PRO A 93 15.86 -6.47 -7.14
C PRO A 93 15.43 -6.52 -8.61
N ASN A 94 14.27 -7.09 -8.93
CA ASN A 94 13.72 -7.17 -10.27
C ASN A 94 12.75 -6.01 -10.58
N GLY A 95 12.49 -5.12 -9.61
CA GLY A 95 11.60 -3.97 -9.75
C GLY A 95 10.12 -4.27 -9.49
N PHE A 96 9.77 -5.44 -8.94
CA PHE A 96 8.41 -5.75 -8.51
C PHE A 96 8.07 -5.03 -7.21
N PHE A 97 6.85 -4.50 -7.13
CA PHE A 97 6.36 -3.78 -5.96
C PHE A 97 5.80 -4.77 -4.93
N VAL A 98 6.32 -4.70 -3.71
CA VAL A 98 5.96 -5.61 -2.62
C VAL A 98 5.38 -4.81 -1.46
N ASP A 99 4.24 -5.28 -0.93
CA ASP A 99 3.60 -4.76 0.28
C ASP A 99 3.65 -5.86 1.36
N LEU A 100 4.48 -5.65 2.39
CA LEU A 100 4.72 -6.63 3.45
C LEU A 100 4.01 -6.20 4.73
N ASN A 101 3.13 -7.07 5.23
CA ASN A 101 2.17 -6.72 6.27
C ASN A 101 2.20 -7.69 7.45
N GLN A 102 1.90 -7.19 8.64
CA GLN A 102 1.67 -7.93 9.86
C GLN A 102 0.36 -7.43 10.48
N THR A 103 -0.52 -8.36 10.85
CA THR A 103 -1.66 -8.01 11.70
C THR A 103 -1.16 -7.73 13.11
N VAL A 104 -1.56 -6.62 13.68
CA VAL A 104 -1.24 -6.26 15.08
C VAL A 104 -2.54 -6.08 15.86
N GLU A 105 -2.55 -6.53 17.12
CA GLU A 105 -3.71 -6.44 18.02
C GLU A 105 -3.75 -5.08 18.75
#